data_AF-A0A662HPN1-F1
#
_entry.id   AF-A0A662HPN1-F1
#
_cell.length_a   1.000
_cell.length_b   1.000
_cell.length_c   1.000
_cell.angle_alpha   90.00
_cell.angle_beta   90.00
_cell.angle_gamma   90.00
#
_symmetry.space_group_name_H-M   'P 1'
#
loop_
_entity.id
_entity.type
_entity.pdbx_description
1 polymer ?
#
loop_
_entity_poly.entity_id
_entity_poly.type
_entity_poly.pdbx_seq_one_letter_code
_entity_poly.pdbx_strand_id
1 'polypeptide(L)'
;MNSAKRKRLRFRKLTDEDKSKILNIIFNHVEEEIKSKFPEDHIRDLVIKIEIIGEYFPTVNVEVDIEIKSFRKIDTNKLLEEVVDRALEKAETEIRKLLEL
;
A
#
# COMPACT_ATOMS: atom_id res chain seq x y z
N MET A 1 27.72 -11.31 34.96
CA MET A 1 27.70 -10.20 33.98
C MET A 1 27.49 -10.79 32.59
N ASN A 2 26.24 -10.94 32.14
CA ASN A 2 25.93 -11.38 30.78
C ASN A 2 25.84 -10.13 29.88
N SER A 3 26.90 -9.83 29.15
CA SER A 3 26.89 -8.87 28.07
C SER A 3 26.09 -9.45 26.91
N ALA A 4 24.77 -9.23 26.92
CA ALA A 4 23.93 -9.48 25.77
C ALA A 4 24.56 -8.80 24.55
N LYS A 5 25.06 -9.60 23.60
CA LYS A 5 25.56 -9.12 22.30
C LYS A 5 24.43 -8.31 21.67
N ARG A 6 24.51 -6.98 21.75
CA ARG A 6 23.58 -6.09 21.05
C ARG A 6 23.68 -6.40 19.56
N LYS A 7 22.69 -7.11 18.99
CA LYS A 7 22.52 -7.19 17.54
C LYS A 7 22.41 -5.75 17.05
N ARG A 8 23.42 -5.26 16.32
CA ARG A 8 23.34 -3.97 15.65
C ARG A 8 22.21 -4.10 14.61
N LEU A 9 21.06 -3.51 14.91
CA LEU A 9 20.01 -3.30 13.93
C LEU A 9 20.61 -2.40 12.84
N ARG A 10 20.84 -2.96 11.65
CA ARG A 10 21.27 -2.19 10.49
C ARG A 10 20.02 -1.62 9.85
N PHE A 11 19.71 -0.37 10.18
CA PHE A 11 18.70 0.39 9.47
C PHE A 11 19.31 0.89 8.16
N ARG A 12 18.88 0.32 7.03
CA ARG A 12 19.23 0.82 5.71
C ARG A 12 18.33 2.02 5.40
N LYS A 13 18.95 3.12 4.96
CA LYS A 13 18.22 4.27 4.42
C LYS A 13 17.55 3.87 3.10
N LEU A 14 16.26 4.16 2.94
CA LEU A 14 15.59 4.04 1.64
C LEU A 14 16.16 5.06 0.66
N THR A 15 16.59 4.57 -0.49
CA THR A 15 16.92 5.42 -1.64
C THR A 15 15.63 5.88 -2.34
N ASP A 16 15.73 6.91 -3.19
CA ASP A 16 14.57 7.35 -3.97
C ASP A 16 14.12 6.29 -4.98
N GLU A 17 15.05 5.44 -5.44
CA GLU A 17 14.72 4.27 -6.24
C GLU A 17 13.93 3.23 -5.44
N ASP A 18 14.32 2.95 -4.19
CA ASP A 18 13.57 2.05 -3.30
C ASP A 18 12.15 2.59 -3.07
N LYS A 19 12.02 3.89 -2.77
CA LYS A 19 10.72 4.54 -2.59
C LYS A 19 9.85 4.42 -3.84
N SER A 20 10.42 4.68 -5.03
CA SER A 20 9.70 4.58 -6.30
C SER A 20 9.20 3.15 -6.56
N LYS A 21 10.02 2.14 -6.26
CA LYS A 21 9.61 0.73 -6.37
C LYS A 21 8.49 0.39 -5.39
N ILE A 22 8.60 0.83 -4.15
CA ILE A 22 7.56 0.63 -3.12
C ILE A 22 6.24 1.28 -3.57
N LEU A 23 6.29 2.54 -4.05
CA LEU A 23 5.11 3.24 -4.57
C LEU A 23 4.43 2.45 -5.68
N ASN A 24 5.21 1.95 -6.65
CA ASN A 24 4.66 1.16 -7.77
C ASN A 24 4.05 -0.17 -7.31
N ILE A 25 4.69 -0.88 -6.38
CA ILE A 25 4.16 -2.12 -5.82
C ILE A 25 2.80 -1.85 -5.18
N ILE A 26 2.72 -0.85 -4.31
CA ILE A 26 1.48 -0.52 -3.59
C ILE A 26 0.40 -0.07 -4.58
N PHE A 27 0.73 0.79 -5.53
CA PHE A 27 -0.20 1.26 -6.54
C PHE A 27 -0.82 0.10 -7.32
N ASN A 28 0.01 -0.81 -7.84
CA ASN A 28 -0.46 -1.94 -8.64
C ASN A 28 -1.38 -2.85 -7.82
N HIS A 29 -1.00 -3.21 -6.58
CA HIS A 29 -1.85 -4.07 -5.74
C HIS A 29 -3.17 -3.41 -5.38
N VAL A 30 -3.18 -2.11 -5.08
CA VAL A 30 -4.41 -1.36 -4.78
C VAL A 30 -5.29 -1.28 -6.01
N GLU A 31 -4.74 -0.93 -7.17
CA GLU A 31 -5.48 -0.84 -8.42
C GLU A 31 -6.09 -2.20 -8.82
N GLU A 32 -5.31 -3.28 -8.74
CA GLU A 32 -5.76 -4.64 -9.06
C GLU A 32 -6.91 -5.08 -8.14
N GLU A 33 -6.80 -4.86 -6.83
CA GLU A 33 -7.85 -5.23 -5.88
C GLU A 33 -9.12 -4.40 -6.11
N ILE A 34 -9.00 -3.11 -6.37
CA ILE A 34 -10.15 -2.25 -6.71
C ILE A 34 -10.85 -2.77 -7.97
N LYS A 35 -10.10 -3.02 -9.05
CA LYS A 35 -10.67 -3.54 -10.31
C LYS A 35 -11.27 -4.95 -10.16
N SER A 36 -10.79 -5.73 -9.20
CA SER A 36 -11.36 -7.05 -8.88
C SER A 36 -12.75 -6.96 -8.24
N LYS A 37 -13.05 -5.88 -7.52
CA LYS A 37 -14.33 -5.68 -6.81
C LYS A 37 -15.29 -4.77 -7.55
N PHE A 38 -14.76 -3.78 -8.25
CA PHE A 38 -15.51 -2.79 -8.98
C PHE A 38 -15.19 -2.94 -10.47
N PRO A 39 -16.17 -3.40 -11.29
CA PRO A 39 -16.04 -3.38 -12.74
C PRO A 39 -15.67 -1.98 -13.23
N GLU A 40 -14.74 -1.88 -14.17
CA GLU A 40 -14.18 -0.61 -14.65
C GLU A 40 -15.26 0.33 -15.23
N ASP A 41 -16.29 -0.23 -15.85
CA ASP A 41 -17.45 0.50 -16.36
C ASP A 41 -18.29 1.17 -15.25
N HIS A 42 -18.28 0.60 -14.05
CA HIS A 42 -18.96 1.14 -12.87
C HIS A 42 -18.19 2.25 -12.17
N ILE A 43 -16.90 2.42 -12.45
CA ILE A 43 -16.08 3.48 -11.86
C ILE A 43 -16.28 4.76 -12.70
N ARG A 44 -16.68 5.84 -12.03
CA ARG A 44 -16.75 7.18 -12.61
C ARG A 44 -15.42 7.91 -12.45
N ASP A 45 -14.87 7.85 -11.26
CA ASP A 45 -13.57 8.43 -10.92
C ASP A 45 -12.85 7.56 -9.90
N LEU A 46 -11.53 7.51 -9.98
CA LEU A 46 -10.67 6.76 -9.06
C LEU A 46 -9.39 7.56 -8.84
N VAL A 47 -9.16 7.94 -7.59
CA VAL A 47 -7.95 8.64 -7.16
C VAL A 47 -7.25 7.79 -6.12
N ILE A 48 -6.02 7.37 -6.43
CA ILE A 48 -5.15 6.64 -5.50
C ILE A 48 -3.97 7.55 -5.19
N LYS A 49 -3.82 7.96 -3.93
CA LYS A 49 -2.68 8.73 -3.44
C LYS A 49 -1.87 7.86 -2.51
N ILE A 50 -0.56 7.82 -2.76
CA ILE A 50 0.38 7.06 -1.96
C ILE A 50 1.53 7.99 -1.58
N GLU A 51 1.81 8.05 -0.29
CA GLU A 51 2.90 8.85 0.26
C GLU A 51 3.80 7.98 1.13
N ILE A 52 5.12 8.14 0.98
CA ILE A 52 6.12 7.49 1.85
C ILE A 52 6.84 8.56 2.64
N ILE A 53 6.67 8.53 3.97
CA ILE A 53 7.25 9.48 4.91
C ILE A 53 8.39 8.81 5.67
N GLY A 54 9.55 9.47 5.72
CA GLY A 54 10.72 8.98 6.47
C GLY A 54 11.66 8.09 5.64
N GLU A 55 12.93 8.08 6.03
CA GLU A 55 13.99 7.40 5.25
C GLU A 55 14.52 6.13 5.92
N TYR A 56 14.54 6.08 7.26
CA TYR A 56 15.04 4.94 8.03
C TYR A 56 13.90 4.11 8.64
N PHE A 57 12.76 4.75 8.87
CA PHE A 57 11.53 4.16 9.38
C PHE A 57 10.40 4.68 8.51
N PRO A 58 10.24 4.13 7.29
CA PRO A 58 9.25 4.60 6.35
C PRO A 58 7.84 4.28 6.86
N THR A 59 6.98 5.28 6.85
CA THR A 59 5.54 5.13 7.00
C THR A 59 4.93 5.32 5.62
N VAL A 60 4.06 4.40 5.21
CA VAL A 60 3.29 4.54 3.97
C VAL A 60 1.86 4.93 4.30
N ASN A 61 1.42 6.04 3.73
CA ASN A 61 0.02 6.46 3.75
C ASN A 61 -0.60 6.17 2.38
N VAL A 62 -1.77 5.54 2.38
CA VAL A 62 -2.55 5.27 1.17
C VAL A 62 -3.94 5.86 1.37
N GLU A 63 -4.32 6.76 0.47
CA GLU A 63 -5.67 7.30 0.39
C GLU A 63 -6.28 6.89 -0.94
N VAL A 64 -7.48 6.31 -0.89
CA VAL A 64 -8.23 5.93 -2.08
C VAL A 64 -9.58 6.64 -2.02
N ASP A 65 -9.89 7.35 -3.10
CA ASP A 65 -11.20 7.94 -3.33
C ASP A 65 -11.79 7.33 -4.61
N ILE A 66 -13.04 6.89 -4.54
CA ILE A 66 -13.71 6.22 -5.65
C ILE A 66 -15.13 6.76 -5.80
N GLU A 67 -15.43 7.26 -6.99
CA GLU A 67 -16.78 7.63 -7.38
C GLU A 67 -17.34 6.52 -8.28
N ILE A 68 -18.45 5.89 -7.88
CA ILE A 68 -19.09 4.83 -8.67
C ILE A 68 -20.36 5.36 -9.36
N LYS A 69 -20.63 4.92 -10.59
CA LYS A 69 -21.83 5.26 -11.38
C LYS A 69 -23.11 4.58 -10.87
N SER A 70 -23.08 3.90 -9.72
CA SER A 70 -24.10 2.97 -9.29
C SER A 70 -25.43 3.64 -8.90
N PHE A 71 -26.53 3.04 -9.35
CA PHE A 71 -27.90 3.34 -8.91
C PHE A 71 -28.30 2.60 -7.61
N ARG A 72 -27.44 1.72 -7.08
CA ARG A 72 -27.69 0.94 -5.85
C ARG A 72 -26.93 1.52 -4.67
N LYS A 73 -27.59 1.58 -3.50
CA LYS A 73 -26.96 1.86 -2.19
C LYS A 73 -26.07 0.68 -1.78
N ILE A 74 -24.83 0.68 -2.25
CA ILE A 74 -23.76 -0.18 -1.72
C ILE A 74 -23.02 0.65 -0.67
N ASP A 75 -22.63 0.03 0.45
CA ASP A 75 -21.72 0.65 1.42
C ASP A 75 -20.30 0.58 0.86
N THR A 76 -19.98 1.51 -0.04
CA THR A 76 -18.72 1.54 -0.79
C THR A 76 -17.52 1.70 0.12
N ASN A 77 -17.69 2.39 1.25
CA ASN A 77 -16.59 2.74 2.16
C ASN A 77 -16.00 1.49 2.83
N LYS A 78 -16.85 0.64 3.42
CA LYS A 78 -16.36 -0.61 4.05
C LYS A 78 -15.72 -1.56 3.06
N LEU A 79 -16.29 -1.65 1.86
CA LEU A 79 -15.73 -2.50 0.82
C LEU A 79 -14.36 -1.98 0.36
N LEU A 80 -14.20 -0.66 0.27
CA LEU A 80 -12.94 -0.01 -0.09
C LEU A 80 -11.88 -0.20 1.00
N GLU A 81 -12.23 -0.06 2.27
CA GLU A 81 -11.33 -0.33 3.41
C GLU A 81 -10.76 -1.76 3.31
N GLU A 82 -11.62 -2.78 3.17
CA GLU A 82 -11.17 -4.17 3.06
C GLU A 82 -10.32 -4.45 1.80
N VAL A 83 -10.53 -3.67 0.75
CA VAL A 83 -9.78 -3.77 -0.52
C VAL A 83 -8.37 -3.20 -0.33
N VAL A 84 -8.27 -2.03 0.29
CA VAL A 84 -6.99 -1.37 0.57
C VAL A 84 -6.19 -2.19 1.57
N ASP A 85 -6.81 -2.69 2.65
CA ASP A 85 -6.12 -3.53 3.64
C ASP A 85 -5.49 -4.77 2.99
N ARG A 86 -6.25 -5.49 2.16
CA ARG A 86 -5.75 -6.67 1.45
C ARG A 86 -4.63 -6.33 0.46
N ALA A 87 -4.75 -5.21 -0.24
CA ALA A 87 -3.71 -4.74 -1.15
C ALA A 87 -2.42 -4.43 -0.39
N LEU A 88 -2.52 -3.80 0.78
CA LEU A 88 -1.38 -3.46 1.62
C LEU A 88 -0.68 -4.69 2.22
N GLU A 89 -1.44 -5.70 2.66
CA GLU A 89 -0.87 -6.97 3.13
C GLU A 89 -0.05 -7.68 2.04
N LYS A 90 -0.55 -7.69 0.80
CA LYS A 90 0.17 -8.25 -0.35
C LYS A 90 1.40 -7.44 -0.70
N ALA A 91 1.25 -6.11 -0.77
CA ALA A 91 2.35 -5.21 -1.06
C ALA A 91 3.46 -5.32 -0.01
N GLU A 92 3.11 -5.44 1.29
CA GLU A 92 4.08 -5.61 2.37
C GLU A 92 4.99 -6.82 2.14
N THR A 93 4.43 -7.95 1.71
CA THR A 93 5.19 -9.18 1.44
C THR A 93 6.22 -8.97 0.34
N GLU A 94 5.88 -8.22 -0.71
CA GLU A 94 6.80 -7.91 -1.80
C GLU A 94 7.83 -6.86 -1.41
N ILE A 95 7.43 -5.84 -0.65
CA ILE A 95 8.33 -4.80 -0.14
C ILE A 95 9.38 -5.42 0.79
N ARG A 96 9.00 -6.36 1.66
CA ARG A 96 9.93 -7.09 2.53
C ARG A 96 10.99 -7.83 1.71
N LYS A 97 10.57 -8.52 0.65
CA LYS A 97 11.49 -9.19 -0.30
C LYS A 97 12.42 -8.19 -0.99
N LEU A 98 11.88 -7.06 -1.46
CA LEU A 98 12.65 -5.99 -2.13
C LEU A 98 13.74 -5.41 -1.21
N LEU A 99 13.42 -5.25 0.08
CA LEU A 99 14.30 -4.64 1.08
C LEU A 99 15.20 -5.65 1.80
N GLU A 100 15.08 -6.94 1.49
CA GLU A 100 15.78 -8.04 2.17
C GLU A 100 15.51 -8.08 3.70
N LEU A 101 14.28 -7.75 4.10
CA LEU A 101 13.79 -7.75 5.49
C LEU A 101 12.97 -9.00 5.82
#